data_AF-C7M972-F1
#
_entry.id   AF-C7M972-F1
#
_cell.length_a   1.000
_cell.length_b   1.000
_cell.length_c   1.000
_cell.angle_alpha   90.00
_cell.angle_beta   90.00
_cell.angle_gamma   90.00
#
_symmetry.space_group_name_H-M   'P 1'
#
loop_
_entity.id
_entity.type
_entity.pdbx_description
1 polymer ?
#
loop_
_entity_poly.entity_id
_entity_poly.type
_entity_poly.pdbx_seq_one_letter_code
_entity_poly.pdbx_strand_id
1 'polypeptide(L)'
;MDKFIKWLLKAKIKIAIWATPLVLLFYFDDKIHLRDRVYYFFVAFFKSIPLLLLYAYFSTDREQNAIFYASIGVLLLLDMLAGAWYHFKKGDFDFVDLFKGTITKMLLIAIAFISLSLLNIPLSRSGWGNAFEITIQMISLLYPVKDIVKNVFVLSKGKFPPEFFMRTLYNYEKSGKLREFYEKVNSGIIPEELNNNDKTEEQQ
;
A
#
# COMPACT_ATOMS: atom_id res chain seq x y z
N MET A 1 -32.23 -3.99 -13.01
CA MET A 1 -32.21 -5.20 -12.16
C MET A 1 -30.76 -5.63 -11.92
N ASP A 2 -29.97 -4.86 -11.14
CA ASP A 2 -28.50 -4.95 -11.32
C ASP A 2 -27.65 -4.79 -10.05
N LYS A 3 -27.95 -3.84 -9.16
CA LYS A 3 -27.12 -3.61 -7.96
C LYS A 3 -27.41 -4.60 -6.83
N PHE A 4 -28.69 -4.91 -6.62
CA PHE A 4 -29.14 -5.84 -5.58
C PHE A 4 -28.74 -7.28 -5.90
N ILE A 5 -28.88 -7.72 -7.16
CA ILE A 5 -28.49 -9.08 -7.60
C ILE A 5 -26.97 -9.27 -7.55
N LYS A 6 -26.18 -8.28 -7.97
CA LYS A 6 -24.71 -8.32 -7.84
C LYS A 6 -24.25 -8.34 -6.37
N TRP A 7 -24.95 -7.61 -5.50
CA TRP A 7 -24.69 -7.66 -4.05
C TRP A 7 -25.05 -9.02 -3.46
N LEU A 8 -26.18 -9.61 -3.86
CA LEU A 8 -26.61 -10.96 -3.49
C LEU A 8 -25.63 -12.04 -3.97
N LEU A 9 -25.10 -11.91 -5.19
CA LEU A 9 -24.07 -12.80 -5.74
C LEU A 9 -22.74 -12.68 -4.99
N LYS A 10 -22.29 -11.46 -4.68
CA LYS A 10 -21.08 -11.23 -3.85
C LYS A 10 -21.26 -11.75 -2.43
N ALA A 11 -22.44 -11.58 -1.84
CA ALA A 11 -22.78 -12.13 -0.54
C ALA A 11 -22.80 -13.67 -0.59
N LYS A 12 -23.42 -14.27 -1.61
CA LYS A 12 -23.42 -15.72 -1.83
C LYS A 12 -22.01 -16.29 -1.97
N ILE A 13 -21.11 -15.63 -2.69
CA ILE A 13 -19.72 -16.11 -2.87
C ILE A 13 -18.95 -16.03 -1.54
N LYS A 14 -19.14 -14.96 -0.75
CA LYS A 14 -18.54 -14.84 0.59
C LYS A 14 -19.09 -15.88 1.57
N ILE A 15 -20.41 -16.08 1.56
CA ILE A 15 -21.08 -17.11 2.36
C ILE A 15 -20.62 -18.49 1.90
N ALA A 16 -20.46 -18.75 0.60
CA ALA A 16 -19.99 -20.02 0.07
C ALA A 16 -18.57 -20.34 0.54
N ILE A 17 -17.61 -19.41 0.45
CA ILE A 17 -16.22 -19.63 0.92
C ILE A 17 -16.17 -19.98 2.42
N TRP A 18 -17.06 -19.37 3.20
CA TRP A 18 -17.20 -19.60 4.65
C TRP A 18 -18.04 -20.81 5.02
N ALA A 19 -19.00 -21.18 4.17
CA ALA A 19 -19.86 -22.32 4.33
C ALA A 19 -19.21 -23.59 3.77
N THR A 20 -18.24 -23.53 2.84
CA THR A 20 -17.57 -24.72 2.30
C THR A 20 -17.00 -25.64 3.38
N PRO A 21 -16.33 -25.16 4.45
CA PRO A 21 -15.88 -26.00 5.56
C PRO A 21 -17.04 -26.59 6.36
N LEU A 22 -18.11 -25.82 6.58
CA LEU A 22 -19.31 -26.24 7.31
C LEU A 22 -20.12 -27.27 6.49
N VAL A 23 -20.25 -27.03 5.19
CA VAL A 23 -20.89 -27.90 4.20
C VAL A 23 -20.09 -29.18 4.05
N LEU A 24 -18.75 -29.15 4.04
CA LEU A 24 -17.90 -30.36 4.06
C LEU A 24 -18.06 -31.17 5.36
N LEU A 25 -18.22 -30.50 6.50
CA LEU A 25 -18.47 -31.16 7.79
C LEU A 25 -19.85 -31.85 7.82
N PHE A 26 -20.86 -31.21 7.22
CA PHE A 26 -22.24 -31.73 7.12
C PHE A 26 -22.56 -32.38 5.74
N TYR A 27 -21.55 -32.72 4.93
CA TYR A 27 -21.77 -33.32 3.62
C TYR A 27 -22.08 -34.82 3.79
N PHE A 28 -23.36 -35.19 3.78
CA PHE A 28 -23.84 -36.57 3.97
C PHE A 28 -23.75 -37.42 2.70
N ASP A 29 -22.56 -37.56 2.12
CA ASP A 29 -22.29 -38.60 1.11
C ASP A 29 -21.44 -39.71 1.75
N ASP A 30 -21.88 -40.96 1.63
CA ASP A 30 -21.25 -42.16 2.25
C ASP A 30 -19.81 -42.40 1.77
N LYS A 31 -19.37 -41.67 0.75
CA LYS A 31 -18.03 -41.75 0.15
C LYS A 31 -16.92 -41.11 0.98
N ILE A 32 -17.24 -40.21 1.91
CA ILE A 32 -16.23 -39.51 2.72
C ILE A 32 -16.37 -39.90 4.18
N HIS A 33 -15.35 -40.57 4.73
CA HIS A 33 -15.32 -40.94 6.14
C HIS A 33 -15.36 -39.72 7.06
N LEU A 34 -16.04 -39.85 8.21
CA LEU A 34 -16.18 -38.79 9.21
C LEU A 34 -14.83 -38.24 9.69
N ARG A 35 -13.81 -39.09 9.83
CA ARG A 35 -12.43 -38.69 10.13
C ARG A 35 -11.91 -37.64 9.14
N ASP A 36 -12.11 -37.89 7.86
CA ASP A 36 -11.58 -37.03 6.79
C ASP A 36 -12.34 -35.71 6.75
N ARG A 37 -13.65 -35.72 7.04
CA ARG A 37 -14.46 -34.49 7.19
C ARG A 37 -13.97 -33.60 8.34
N VAL A 38 -13.74 -34.20 9.51
CA VAL A 38 -13.20 -33.49 10.69
C VAL A 38 -11.80 -32.95 10.40
N TYR A 39 -10.96 -33.74 9.73
CA TYR A 39 -9.63 -33.32 9.30
C TYR A 39 -9.69 -32.10 8.36
N TYR A 40 -10.47 -32.15 7.28
CA TYR A 40 -10.60 -31.04 6.34
C TYR A 40 -11.26 -29.80 6.96
N PHE A 41 -12.19 -29.98 7.90
CA PHE A 41 -12.75 -28.88 8.68
C PHE A 41 -11.68 -28.15 9.48
N PHE A 42 -10.88 -28.86 10.27
CA PHE A 42 -9.80 -28.24 11.05
C PHE A 42 -8.74 -27.62 10.12
N VAL A 43 -8.37 -28.29 9.03
CA VAL A 43 -7.43 -27.74 8.04
C VAL A 43 -7.96 -26.42 7.46
N ALA A 44 -9.23 -26.36 7.07
CA ALA A 44 -9.83 -25.14 6.52
C ALA A 44 -10.03 -24.05 7.57
N PHE A 45 -10.40 -24.42 8.80
CA PHE A 45 -10.56 -23.52 9.94
C PHE A 45 -9.23 -22.88 10.32
N PHE A 46 -8.19 -23.67 10.58
CA PHE A 46 -6.87 -23.13 10.93
C PHE A 46 -6.22 -22.34 9.79
N LYS A 47 -6.45 -22.72 8.52
CA LYS A 47 -6.00 -21.93 7.36
C LYS A 47 -6.70 -20.59 7.24
N SER A 48 -7.94 -20.45 7.74
CA SER A 48 -8.70 -19.20 7.67
C SER A 48 -8.49 -18.29 8.88
N ILE A 49 -8.02 -18.80 10.03
CA ILE A 49 -7.75 -18.01 11.25
C ILE A 49 -6.90 -16.75 10.97
N PRO A 50 -5.76 -16.82 10.27
CA PRO A 50 -4.96 -15.62 10.02
C PRO A 50 -5.72 -14.54 9.24
N LEU A 51 -6.48 -14.96 8.22
CA LEU A 51 -7.34 -14.07 7.42
C LEU A 51 -8.48 -13.48 8.25
N LEU A 52 -9.04 -14.27 9.15
CA LEU A 52 -10.09 -13.88 10.07
C LEU A 52 -9.64 -12.84 11.08
N LEU A 53 -8.47 -13.06 11.69
CA LEU A 53 -7.87 -12.10 12.62
C LEU A 53 -7.54 -10.79 11.93
N LEU A 54 -7.02 -10.86 10.70
CA LEU A 54 -6.75 -9.69 9.88
C LEU A 54 -8.04 -8.92 9.56
N TYR A 55 -9.10 -9.63 9.16
CA TYR A 55 -10.41 -9.04 8.91
C TYR A 55 -11.00 -8.39 10.16
N ALA A 56 -10.91 -9.06 11.31
CA ALA A 56 -11.40 -8.54 12.59
C ALA A 56 -10.64 -7.27 13.00
N TYR A 57 -9.31 -7.26 12.87
CA TYR A 57 -8.49 -6.08 13.15
C TYR A 57 -8.93 -4.88 12.31
N PHE A 58 -8.99 -5.04 10.97
CA PHE A 58 -9.40 -3.96 10.08
C PHE A 58 -10.86 -3.55 10.27
N SER A 59 -11.75 -4.47 10.67
CA SER A 59 -13.16 -4.13 10.90
C SER A 59 -13.33 -3.23 12.11
N THR A 60 -12.63 -3.52 13.21
CA THR A 60 -12.64 -2.70 14.42
C THR A 60 -11.96 -1.35 14.19
N ASP A 61 -10.81 -1.36 13.51
CA ASP A 61 -10.01 -0.15 13.27
C ASP A 61 -10.68 0.81 12.26
N ARG A 62 -11.48 0.27 11.33
CA ARG A 62 -12.14 1.04 10.26
C ARG A 62 -13.03 2.17 10.77
N GLU A 63 -13.71 2.00 11.91
CA GLU A 63 -14.57 3.08 12.42
C GLU A 63 -13.76 4.31 12.84
N GLN A 64 -12.52 4.11 13.30
CA GLN A 64 -11.64 5.19 13.74
C GLN A 64 -10.82 5.76 12.56
N ASN A 65 -10.39 4.90 11.63
CA ASN A 65 -9.43 5.24 10.58
C ASN A 65 -10.01 5.28 9.16
N ALA A 66 -11.34 5.41 9.01
CA ALA A 66 -12.02 5.42 7.71
C ALA A 66 -11.45 6.44 6.72
N ILE A 67 -11.16 7.67 7.17
CA ILE A 67 -10.61 8.75 6.33
C ILE A 67 -9.21 8.40 5.86
N PHE A 68 -8.38 7.84 6.73
CA PHE A 68 -7.02 7.40 6.38
C PHE A 68 -7.07 6.30 5.32
N TYR A 69 -7.92 5.28 5.49
CA TYR A 69 -8.08 4.21 4.50
C TYR A 69 -8.59 4.70 3.15
N ALA A 70 -9.55 5.64 3.14
CA ALA A 70 -10.00 6.29 1.91
C ALA A 70 -8.85 7.07 1.25
N SER A 71 -8.07 7.82 2.03
CA SER A 71 -6.94 8.62 1.54
C SER A 71 -5.84 7.75 0.92
N ILE A 72 -5.43 6.67 1.59
CA ILE A 72 -4.48 5.68 1.05
C ILE A 72 -5.02 5.06 -0.24
N GLY A 73 -6.32 4.70 -0.28
CA GLY A 73 -6.94 4.13 -1.47
C GLY A 73 -6.90 5.09 -2.67
N VAL A 74 -7.22 6.36 -2.45
CA VAL A 74 -7.15 7.41 -3.49
C VAL A 74 -5.70 7.64 -3.93
N LEU A 75 -4.75 7.70 -3.00
CA LEU A 75 -3.34 7.89 -3.33
C LEU A 75 -2.76 6.72 -4.13
N LEU A 76 -3.04 5.47 -3.75
CA LEU A 76 -2.60 4.30 -4.51
C LEU A 76 -3.21 4.30 -5.93
N LEU A 77 -4.45 4.77 -6.08
CA LEU A 77 -5.06 4.93 -7.40
C LEU A 77 -4.36 6.03 -8.23
N LEU A 78 -4.06 7.18 -7.63
CA LEU A 78 -3.32 8.26 -8.31
C LEU A 78 -1.89 7.83 -8.67
N ASP A 79 -1.22 7.09 -7.80
CA ASP A 79 0.10 6.51 -8.05
C ASP A 79 0.06 5.54 -9.23
N MET A 80 -0.93 4.64 -9.25
CA MET A 80 -1.13 3.72 -10.36
C MET A 80 -1.41 4.47 -11.68
N LEU A 81 -2.25 5.51 -11.66
CA LEU A 81 -2.54 6.34 -12.85
C LEU A 81 -1.31 7.12 -13.34
N ALA A 82 -0.56 7.73 -12.42
CA ALA A 82 0.66 8.47 -12.75
C ALA A 82 1.74 7.54 -13.31
N GLY A 83 1.91 6.36 -12.71
CA GLY A 83 2.82 5.32 -13.19
C GLY A 83 2.40 4.77 -14.55
N ALA A 84 1.11 4.50 -14.75
CA ALA A 84 0.58 4.05 -16.03
C ALA A 84 0.86 5.08 -17.13
N TRP A 85 0.58 6.36 -16.88
CA TRP A 85 0.85 7.42 -17.86
C TRP A 85 2.35 7.55 -18.13
N TYR A 86 3.19 7.52 -17.08
CA TYR A 86 4.63 7.56 -17.21
C TYR A 86 5.16 6.45 -18.14
N HIS A 87 4.82 5.20 -17.87
CA HIS A 87 5.26 4.05 -18.66
C HIS A 87 4.65 4.03 -20.08
N PHE A 88 3.39 4.48 -20.22
CA PHE A 88 2.77 4.62 -21.53
C PHE A 88 3.51 5.64 -22.41
N LYS A 89 3.93 6.78 -21.84
CA LYS A 89 4.70 7.80 -22.57
C LYS A 89 6.13 7.35 -22.89
N LYS A 90 6.71 6.51 -22.04
CA LYS A 90 8.06 5.96 -22.21
C LYS A 90 8.09 4.77 -23.20
N GLY A 91 6.95 4.13 -23.45
CA GLY A 91 6.81 3.02 -24.39
C GLY A 91 7.10 1.64 -23.79
N ASP A 92 7.25 1.54 -22.46
CA ASP A 92 7.55 0.31 -21.71
C ASP A 92 6.38 -0.14 -20.82
N PHE A 93 5.15 0.21 -21.19
CA PHE A 93 3.96 -0.08 -20.39
C PHE A 93 3.62 -1.57 -20.34
N ASP A 94 3.64 -2.14 -19.14
CA ASP A 94 3.09 -3.45 -18.82
C ASP A 94 2.05 -3.33 -17.69
N PHE A 95 0.82 -3.76 -17.98
CA PHE A 95 -0.30 -3.74 -17.04
C PHE A 95 -0.13 -4.70 -15.86
N VAL A 96 0.48 -5.85 -16.08
CA VAL A 96 0.73 -6.86 -15.06
C VAL A 96 1.73 -6.33 -14.05
N ASP A 97 2.81 -5.70 -14.51
CA ASP A 97 3.83 -5.14 -13.64
C ASP A 97 3.33 -3.92 -12.87
N LEU A 98 2.51 -3.08 -13.50
CA LEU A 98 1.81 -1.98 -12.82
C LEU A 98 0.96 -2.52 -11.65
N PHE A 99 0.12 -3.54 -11.91
CA PHE A 99 -0.79 -4.07 -10.89
C PHE A 99 -0.03 -4.81 -9.77
N LYS A 100 1.00 -5.59 -10.11
CA LYS A 100 1.90 -6.22 -9.13
C LYS A 100 2.59 -5.17 -8.26
N GLY A 101 3.06 -4.07 -8.86
CA GLY A 101 3.65 -2.94 -8.14
C GLY A 101 2.67 -2.34 -7.13
N THR A 102 1.43 -2.03 -7.56
CA THR A 102 0.39 -1.49 -6.67
C THR A 102 0.02 -2.45 -5.52
N ILE A 103 -0.12 -3.75 -5.79
CA ILE A 103 -0.37 -4.76 -4.74
C ILE A 103 0.79 -4.81 -3.75
N THR A 104 2.03 -4.81 -4.25
CA THR A 104 3.23 -4.87 -3.40
C THR A 104 3.30 -3.66 -2.49
N LYS A 105 3.06 -2.45 -3.02
CA LYS A 105 3.01 -1.22 -2.21
C LYS A 105 1.92 -1.29 -1.15
N MET A 106 0.72 -1.74 -1.52
CA MET A 106 -0.40 -1.90 -0.58
C MET A 106 -0.05 -2.87 0.55
N LEU A 107 0.61 -4.00 0.23
CA LEU A 107 1.04 -4.99 1.23
C LEU A 107 2.10 -4.40 2.17
N LEU A 108 3.10 -3.68 1.64
CA LEU A 108 4.14 -3.04 2.45
C LEU A 108 3.55 -2.00 3.41
N ILE A 109 2.63 -1.15 2.93
CA ILE A 109 1.91 -0.19 3.77
C ILE A 109 1.13 -0.93 4.86
N ALA A 110 0.39 -1.99 4.51
CA ALA A 110 -0.41 -2.74 5.48
C ALA A 110 0.46 -3.36 6.58
N ILE A 111 1.57 -4.01 6.21
CA ILE A 111 2.51 -4.60 7.17
C ILE A 111 3.06 -3.51 8.09
N ALA A 112 3.61 -2.43 7.53
CA ALA A 112 4.21 -1.36 8.33
C ALA A 112 3.21 -0.67 9.25
N PHE A 113 2.02 -0.36 8.73
CA PHE A 113 0.95 0.29 9.47
C PHE A 113 0.46 -0.57 10.64
N ILE A 114 0.15 -1.86 10.39
CA ILE A 114 -0.29 -2.77 11.45
C ILE A 114 0.80 -2.89 12.53
N SER A 115 2.06 -3.11 12.13
CA SER A 115 3.16 -3.24 13.09
C SER A 115 3.31 -2.01 13.98
N LEU A 116 3.26 -0.81 13.39
CA LEU A 116 3.39 0.44 14.16
C LEU A 116 2.13 0.75 14.98
N SER A 117 0.94 0.45 14.47
CA SER A 117 -0.33 0.64 15.19
C SER A 117 -0.41 -0.23 16.44
N LEU A 118 0.11 -1.47 16.40
CA LEU A 118 0.23 -2.32 17.59
C LEU A 118 1.14 -1.70 18.66
N LEU A 119 2.19 -0.95 18.27
CA LEU A 119 3.03 -0.20 19.21
C LEU A 119 2.33 1.03 19.80
N ASN A 120 1.28 1.55 19.13
CA ASN A 120 0.49 2.66 19.66
C ASN A 120 -0.41 2.24 20.84
N ILE A 121 -0.74 0.95 20.98
CA ILE A 121 -1.59 0.44 22.06
C ILE A 121 -1.07 0.85 23.45
N PRO A 122 0.20 0.63 23.82
CA PRO A 122 0.73 1.13 25.09
C PRO A 122 0.88 2.66 25.14
N LEU A 123 1.22 3.32 24.01
CA LEU A 123 1.46 4.77 23.95
C LEU A 123 0.19 5.63 24.03
N SER A 124 -0.95 5.10 23.61
CA SER A 124 -2.26 5.74 23.77
C SER A 124 -2.61 6.00 25.23
N ARG A 125 -2.02 5.23 26.16
CA ARG A 125 -2.19 5.41 27.61
C ARG A 125 -1.37 6.56 28.20
N SER A 126 -0.35 7.05 27.49
CA SER A 126 0.60 8.07 28.00
C SER A 126 0.33 9.49 27.49
N GLY A 127 -0.79 9.72 26.79
CA GLY A 127 -1.18 11.02 26.23
C GLY A 127 -0.51 11.36 24.88
N TRP A 128 0.52 10.61 24.48
CA TRP A 128 1.24 10.82 23.21
C TRP A 128 0.72 9.96 22.05
N GLY A 129 -0.17 8.99 22.32
CA GLY A 129 -0.60 8.04 21.28
C GLY A 129 -1.28 8.66 20.06
N ASN A 130 -2.04 9.76 20.24
CA ASN A 130 -2.65 10.44 19.09
C ASN A 130 -1.60 11.02 18.13
N ALA A 131 -0.53 11.63 18.68
CA ALA A 131 0.55 12.17 17.86
C ALA A 131 1.33 11.05 17.14
N PHE A 132 1.52 9.91 17.81
CA PHE A 132 2.17 8.75 17.23
C PHE A 132 1.31 8.14 16.10
N GLU A 133 0.00 7.99 16.32
CA GLU A 133 -0.94 7.52 15.31
C GLU A 133 -0.96 8.39 14.06
N ILE A 134 -1.06 9.71 14.22
CA ILE A 134 -0.98 10.67 13.11
C ILE A 134 0.34 10.50 12.35
N THR A 135 1.45 10.31 13.06
CA THR A 135 2.77 10.11 12.43
C THR A 135 2.80 8.84 11.59
N ILE A 136 2.26 7.73 12.09
CA ILE A 136 2.18 6.46 11.34
C ILE A 136 1.34 6.64 10.07
N GLN A 137 0.18 7.29 10.19
CA GLN A 137 -0.69 7.58 9.05
C GLN A 137 0.03 8.45 8.02
N MET A 138 0.71 9.51 8.45
CA MET A 138 1.46 10.42 7.56
C MET A 138 2.58 9.70 6.81
N ILE A 139 3.39 8.90 7.50
CA ILE A 139 4.47 8.12 6.87
C ILE A 139 3.90 7.14 5.85
N SER A 140 2.77 6.49 6.18
CA SER A 140 2.09 5.55 5.30
C SER A 140 1.56 6.24 4.02
N LEU A 141 0.99 7.44 4.14
CA LEU A 141 0.53 8.24 3.01
C LEU A 141 1.68 8.76 2.15
N LEU A 142 2.82 9.08 2.76
CA LEU A 142 3.97 9.63 2.04
C LEU A 142 4.59 8.61 1.07
N TYR A 143 4.45 7.31 1.35
CA TYR A 143 5.01 6.25 0.51
C TYR A 143 4.48 6.25 -0.94
N PRO A 144 3.16 6.26 -1.23
CA PRO A 144 2.67 6.45 -2.60
C PRO A 144 2.86 7.89 -3.10
N VAL A 145 2.80 8.91 -2.23
CA VAL A 145 2.97 10.32 -2.62
C VAL A 145 4.35 10.57 -3.24
N LYS A 146 5.43 10.01 -2.69
CA LYS A 146 6.78 10.20 -3.26
C LYS A 146 6.87 9.71 -4.71
N ASP A 147 6.19 8.62 -5.05
CA ASP A 147 6.24 8.02 -6.37
C ASP A 147 5.36 8.77 -7.37
N ILE A 148 4.17 9.23 -6.94
CA ILE A 148 3.36 10.19 -7.70
C ILE A 148 4.20 11.41 -8.07
N VAL A 149 4.86 12.00 -7.07
CA VAL A 149 5.67 13.21 -7.25
C VAL A 149 6.80 12.98 -8.27
N LYS A 150 7.52 11.86 -8.17
CA LYS A 150 8.55 11.48 -9.16
C LYS A 150 7.98 11.31 -10.57
N ASN A 151 6.86 10.60 -10.70
CA ASN A 151 6.23 10.37 -12.00
C ASN A 151 5.72 11.68 -12.62
N VAL A 152 5.08 12.54 -11.83
CA VAL A 152 4.60 13.86 -12.28
C VAL A 152 5.75 14.79 -12.65
N PHE A 153 6.87 14.75 -11.93
CA PHE A 153 8.09 15.49 -12.28
C PHE A 153 8.59 15.14 -13.69
N VAL A 154 8.68 13.85 -14.00
CA VAL A 154 9.12 13.41 -15.32
C VAL A 154 8.06 13.72 -16.38
N LEU A 155 6.78 13.50 -16.09
CA LEU A 155 5.68 13.79 -17.01
C LEU A 155 5.61 15.29 -17.37
N SER A 156 5.87 16.17 -16.40
CA SER A 156 5.89 17.62 -16.56
C SER A 156 7.17 18.16 -17.20
N LYS A 157 8.13 17.29 -17.55
CA LYS A 157 9.46 17.66 -18.06
C LYS A 157 10.21 18.60 -17.08
N GLY A 158 10.12 18.30 -15.78
CA GLY A 158 10.82 19.04 -14.73
C GLY A 158 10.15 20.33 -14.26
N LYS A 159 8.94 20.64 -14.75
CA LYS A 159 8.23 21.88 -14.40
C LYS A 159 7.54 21.81 -13.04
N PHE A 160 7.09 20.62 -12.63
CA PHE A 160 6.34 20.43 -11.39
C PHE A 160 6.55 19.02 -10.81
N PRO A 161 6.92 18.88 -9.51
CA PRO A 161 7.27 19.96 -8.59
C PRO A 161 8.63 20.61 -8.95
N PRO A 162 8.99 21.76 -8.35
CA PRO A 162 10.26 22.42 -8.63
C PRO A 162 11.47 21.51 -8.38
N GLU A 163 12.53 21.68 -9.17
CA GLU A 163 13.70 20.79 -9.16
C GLU A 163 14.41 20.75 -7.79
N PHE A 164 14.49 21.88 -7.07
CA PHE A 164 15.08 21.91 -5.73
C PHE A 164 14.35 20.96 -4.76
N PHE A 165 13.03 20.85 -4.88
CA PHE A 165 12.22 19.96 -4.04
C PHE A 165 12.53 18.50 -4.37
N MET A 166 12.64 18.16 -5.67
CA MET A 166 13.02 16.82 -6.10
C MET A 166 14.40 16.40 -5.61
N ARG A 167 15.40 17.29 -5.69
CA ARG A 167 16.75 17.03 -5.16
C ARG A 167 16.72 16.70 -3.67
N THR A 168 15.86 17.39 -2.92
CA THR A 168 15.65 17.14 -1.49
C THR A 168 15.06 15.76 -1.24
N LEU A 169 14.02 15.41 -1.99
CA LEU A 169 13.35 14.11 -1.88
C LEU A 169 14.33 12.97 -2.17
N TYR A 170 15.14 13.08 -3.23
CA TYR A 170 16.15 12.08 -3.59
C TYR A 170 17.29 12.00 -2.56
N ASN A 171 17.78 13.13 -2.06
CA ASN A 171 18.83 13.16 -1.03
C ASN A 171 18.35 12.55 0.28
N TYR A 172 17.10 12.82 0.68
CA TYR A 172 16.47 12.20 1.84
C TYR A 172 16.36 10.68 1.67
N GLU A 173 15.91 10.19 0.51
CA GLU A 173 15.79 8.75 0.25
C GLU A 173 17.15 8.03 0.27
N LYS A 174 18.20 8.66 -0.27
CA LYS A 174 19.54 8.05 -0.37
C LYS A 174 20.33 8.11 0.94
N SER A 175 20.22 9.20 1.70
CA SER A 175 21.13 9.50 2.82
C SER A 175 20.44 9.80 4.15
N GLY A 176 19.13 10.02 4.16
CA GLY A 176 18.37 10.44 5.34
C GLY A 176 18.69 11.86 5.85
N LYS A 177 19.57 12.62 5.19
CA LYS A 177 20.05 13.93 5.66
C LYS A 177 19.20 15.07 5.08
N LEU A 178 18.35 15.66 5.92
CA LEU A 178 17.61 16.90 5.61
C LEU A 178 18.42 18.17 5.89
N ARG A 179 19.51 18.06 6.66
CA ARG A 179 20.33 19.20 7.09
C ARG A 179 20.99 19.94 5.91
N GLU A 180 21.53 19.18 4.97
CA GLU A 180 22.17 19.73 3.76
C GLU A 180 21.18 20.52 2.89
N PHE A 181 19.89 20.14 2.89
CA PHE A 181 18.85 20.90 2.21
C PHE A 181 18.55 22.23 2.90
N TYR A 182 18.38 22.21 4.23
CA TYR A 182 18.08 23.39 5.01
C TYR A 182 19.21 24.43 4.92
N GLU A 183 20.46 23.97 4.95
CA GLU A 183 21.65 24.80 4.74
C GLU A 183 21.71 25.42 3.34
N LYS A 184 21.28 24.68 2.30
CA LYS A 184 21.28 25.15 0.90
C LYS A 184 20.18 26.15 0.59
N VAL A 185 19.00 26.00 1.21
CA VAL A 185 17.88 26.94 1.08
C VAL A 185 18.16 28.24 1.84
N ASN A 186 18.69 28.15 3.05
CA ASN A 186 19.06 29.34 3.83
C ASN A 186 20.25 30.13 3.22
N SER A 187 21.04 29.50 2.34
CA SER A 187 22.15 30.16 1.64
C SER A 187 21.78 30.73 0.27
N GLY A 188 20.54 30.54 -0.23
CA GLY A 188 20.05 31.16 -1.46
C GLY A 188 20.66 30.63 -2.77
N ILE A 189 21.35 29.48 -2.75
CA ILE A 189 22.04 28.92 -3.92
C ILE A 189 21.14 27.89 -4.61
N ILE A 190 20.62 28.23 -5.80
CA ILE A 190 20.00 27.27 -6.73
C ILE A 190 21.11 26.71 -7.65
N PRO A 191 21.49 25.42 -7.58
CA PRO A 191 22.60 24.91 -8.39
C PRO A 191 22.16 24.56 -9.83
N GLU A 192 22.86 25.10 -10.82
CA GLU A 192 22.76 24.84 -12.27
C GLU A 192 23.36 23.49 -12.73
N GLU A 193 23.57 22.50 -11.86
CA GLU A 193 24.24 21.26 -12.28
C GLU A 193 23.26 20.11 -12.48
N LEU A 194 22.78 19.96 -13.72
CA LEU A 194 22.22 18.69 -14.21
C LEU A 194 22.32 18.49 -15.74
N ASN A 195 23.25 19.17 -16.42
CA ASN A 195 23.43 18.97 -17.88
C ASN A 195 24.50 17.94 -18.27
N ASN A 196 25.18 17.27 -17.34
CA ASN A 196 26.27 16.34 -17.68
C ASN A 196 26.19 15.03 -16.91
N ASN A 197 25.26 14.15 -17.25
CA ASN A 197 25.35 12.72 -16.90
C ASN A 197 24.74 11.84 -18.00
N ASP A 198 25.07 12.15 -19.25
CA ASP A 198 24.95 11.19 -20.35
C ASP A 198 26.17 11.33 -21.24
N LYS A 199 27.26 10.65 -20.83
CA LYS A 199 28.31 10.08 -21.67
C LYS A 199 29.46 9.53 -20.82
N THR A 200 29.87 8.32 -21.20
CA THR A 200 31.17 7.67 -20.99
C THR A 200 31.33 6.84 -19.72
N GLU A 201 30.92 5.56 -19.81
CA GLU A 201 31.79 4.44 -19.42
C GLU A 201 31.68 3.35 -20.50
N GLU A 202 32.28 3.63 -21.66
CA GLU A 202 32.88 2.59 -22.51
C GLU A 202 34.39 2.61 -22.24
N GLN A 203 34.94 1.42 -21.99
CA GLN A 203 36.35 1.03 -22.11
C GLN A 203 37.38 1.63 -21.14
N GLN A 204 37.83 0.83 -20.18
CA GLN A 204 39.17 0.21 -20.18
C GLN A 204 39.26 -0.96 -19.19
#